data_AF-A0A2V7FSX5-F1
#
_entry.id   AF-A0A2V7FSX5-F1
#
_cell.length_a   1.000
_cell.length_b   1.000
_cell.length_c   1.000
_cell.angle_alpha   90.00
_cell.angle_beta   90.00
_cell.angle_gamma   90.00
#
_symmetry.space_group_name_H-M   'P 1'
#
loop_
_entity.id
_entity.type
_entity.pdbx_description
1 polymer ?
#
loop_
_entity_poly.entity_id
_entity_poly.type
_entity_poly.pdbx_seq_one_letter_code
_entity_poly.pdbx_strand_id
1 'polypeptide(L)'
;MPPDAPVTPPTRARRLGLLLAGATIALGAAGAAWFFRFAGQVQRDPGVVYRDPTTLDNLLKRANEAERAGDRASAIATYRFVAAVGTGKEWAPYGAAAQAGLRRLGAIDTIPGLPR
;
A
#
# COMPACT_ATOMS: atom_id res chain seq x y z
N MET A 1 -10.61 61.14 20.29
CA MET A 1 -11.44 60.38 19.33
C MET A 1 -10.81 59.00 19.19
N PRO A 2 -11.39 57.91 19.75
CA PRO A 2 -10.83 56.59 19.57
C PRO A 2 -11.23 56.02 18.19
N PRO A 3 -10.39 55.19 17.54
CA PRO A 3 -10.69 54.64 16.22
C PRO A 3 -11.76 53.55 16.31
N ASP A 4 -12.77 53.65 15.46
CA ASP A 4 -13.80 52.63 15.26
C ASP A 4 -13.16 51.31 14.81
N ALA A 5 -13.27 50.27 15.64
CA ALA A 5 -12.91 48.92 15.24
C ALA A 5 -13.89 48.44 14.16
N PRO A 6 -13.43 47.84 13.04
CA PRO A 6 -14.32 47.38 11.99
C PRO A 6 -15.19 46.22 12.50
N VAL A 7 -16.44 46.52 12.85
CA VAL A 7 -17.45 45.51 13.18
C VAL A 7 -17.74 44.75 11.89
N THR A 8 -17.21 43.54 11.77
CA THR A 8 -17.55 42.65 10.65
C THR A 8 -19.04 42.31 10.77
N PRO A 9 -19.87 42.53 9.74
CA PRO A 9 -21.29 42.27 9.86
C PRO A 9 -21.50 40.77 10.19
N PRO A 10 -22.31 40.45 11.23
CA PRO A 10 -22.42 39.09 11.80
C PRO A 10 -22.82 38.05 10.75
N THR A 11 -23.51 38.47 9.70
CA THR A 11 -23.95 37.66 8.56
C THR A 11 -22.79 37.12 7.73
N ARG A 12 -21.69 37.87 7.57
CA ARG A 12 -20.54 37.46 6.76
C ARG A 12 -19.70 36.42 7.49
N ALA A 13 -19.46 36.62 8.79
CA ALA A 13 -18.76 35.65 9.64
C ALA A 13 -19.54 34.33 9.76
N ARG A 14 -20.87 34.42 9.92
CA ARG A 14 -21.75 33.25 9.98
C ARG A 14 -21.76 32.44 8.67
N ARG A 15 -21.80 33.12 7.51
CA ARG A 15 -21.70 32.45 6.20
C ARG A 15 -20.35 31.77 6.00
N LEU A 16 -19.25 32.44 6.38
CA LEU A 16 -17.92 31.85 6.29
C LEU A 16 -17.77 30.63 7.20
N GLY A 17 -18.28 30.70 8.43
CA GLY A 17 -18.30 29.58 9.36
C GLY A 17 -19.08 28.38 8.81
N LEU A 18 -20.23 28.62 8.17
CA LEU A 18 -21.01 27.55 7.52
C LEU A 18 -20.28 26.93 6.32
N LEU A 19 -19.60 27.74 5.51
CA LEU A 19 -18.80 27.23 4.39
C LEU A 19 -17.62 26.38 4.87
N LEU A 20 -16.91 26.83 5.91
CA LEU A 20 -15.81 26.08 6.51
C LEU A 20 -16.29 24.79 7.16
N ALA A 21 -17.41 24.83 7.87
CA ALA A 21 -18.03 23.63 8.44
C ALA A 21 -18.41 22.64 7.34
N GLY A 22 -19.05 23.11 6.26
CA GLY A 22 -19.39 22.29 5.10
C GLY A 22 -18.15 21.69 4.43
N ALA A 23 -17.11 22.48 4.22
CA ALA A 23 -15.84 22.01 3.65
C ALA A 23 -15.19 20.94 4.54
N THR A 24 -15.18 21.14 5.86
CA THR A 24 -14.61 20.19 6.82
C THR A 24 -15.37 18.86 6.78
N ILE A 25 -16.71 18.91 6.74
CA ILE A 25 -17.56 17.71 6.62
C ILE A 25 -17.30 17.00 5.29
N ALA A 26 -17.20 17.74 4.18
CA ALA A 26 -16.92 17.17 2.87
C ALA A 26 -15.55 16.49 2.82
N LEU A 27 -14.52 17.11 3.40
CA LEU A 27 -13.18 16.54 3.53
C LEU A 27 -13.20 15.25 4.36
N GLY A 28 -13.89 15.25 5.50
CA GLY A 28 -14.04 14.06 6.34
C GLY A 28 -14.75 12.91 5.61
N ALA A 29 -15.85 13.20 4.93
CA ALA A 29 -16.62 12.20 4.19
C ALA A 29 -15.83 11.62 3.01
N ALA A 30 -15.13 12.47 2.24
CA ALA A 30 -14.27 12.05 1.15
C ALA A 30 -13.09 11.19 1.64
N GLY A 31 -12.45 11.61 2.74
CA GLY A 31 -11.36 10.86 3.36
C GLY A 31 -11.81 9.49 3.86
N ALA A 32 -12.96 9.41 4.54
CA ALA A 32 -13.53 8.16 4.99
C ALA A 32 -13.87 7.22 3.82
N ALA A 33 -14.52 7.74 2.77
CA ALA A 33 -14.85 6.96 1.58
C ALA A 33 -13.60 6.41 0.89
N TRP A 34 -12.56 7.24 0.76
CA TRP A 34 -11.27 6.79 0.22
C TRP A 34 -10.63 5.71 1.10
N PHE A 35 -10.64 5.89 2.43
CA PHE A 35 -10.07 4.94 3.37
C PHE A 35 -10.78 3.58 3.32
N PHE A 36 -12.12 3.56 3.31
CA PHE A 36 -12.87 2.30 3.17
C PHE A 36 -12.60 1.60 1.83
N ARG A 37 -12.45 2.37 0.75
CA ARG A 37 -12.06 1.82 -0.56
C ARG A 37 -10.66 1.22 -0.52
N PHE A 38 -9.71 1.92 0.10
CA PHE A 38 -8.34 1.45 0.27
C PHE A 38 -8.28 0.21 1.17
N ALA A 39 -8.95 0.22 2.32
CA ALA A 39 -9.05 -0.92 3.22
C ALA A 39 -9.66 -2.14 2.52
N GLY A 40 -10.71 -1.93 1.71
CA GLY A 40 -11.28 -3.00 0.88
C GLY A 40 -10.32 -3.51 -0.20
N GLN A 41 -9.47 -2.66 -0.77
CA GLN A 41 -8.41 -3.09 -1.68
C GLN A 41 -7.32 -3.87 -0.96
N VAL A 42 -6.85 -3.42 0.21
CA VAL A 42 -5.85 -4.12 1.03
C VAL A 42 -6.38 -5.46 1.52
N GLN A 43 -7.66 -5.55 1.88
CA GLN A 43 -8.27 -6.81 2.33
C GLN A 43 -8.36 -7.84 1.19
N ARG A 44 -8.63 -7.40 -0.04
CA ARG A 44 -8.64 -8.28 -1.22
C ARG A 44 -7.24 -8.57 -1.74
N ASP A 45 -6.32 -7.65 -1.54
CA ASP A 45 -4.98 -7.67 -2.08
C ASP A 45 -3.97 -7.03 -1.11
N PRO A 46 -3.51 -7.79 -0.10
CA PRO A 46 -2.58 -7.28 0.91
C PRO A 46 -1.21 -6.91 0.31
N GLY A 47 -0.89 -7.40 -0.89
CA GLY A 47 0.33 -7.08 -1.62
C GLY A 47 0.32 -5.70 -2.28
N VAL A 48 -0.83 -5.03 -2.36
CA VAL A 48 -0.99 -3.77 -3.10
C VAL A 48 -0.07 -2.65 -2.58
N VAL A 49 0.30 -2.68 -1.29
CA VAL A 49 1.18 -1.69 -0.66
C VAL A 49 2.66 -1.94 -0.99
N TYR A 50 3.01 -3.16 -1.39
CA TYR A 50 4.40 -3.60 -1.58
C TYR A 50 4.80 -3.75 -3.05
N ARG A 51 3.87 -3.50 -3.98
CA ARG A 51 4.11 -3.52 -5.43
C ARG A 51 4.66 -2.20 -5.92
N ASP A 52 5.86 -1.92 -5.45
CA ASP A 52 6.73 -0.89 -6.00
C ASP A 52 7.90 -1.60 -6.69
N PRO A 53 8.20 -1.30 -7.97
CA PRO A 53 9.21 -2.02 -8.74
C PRO A 53 10.60 -1.94 -8.10
N THR A 54 10.94 -0.79 -7.50
CA THR A 54 12.24 -0.61 -6.82
C THR A 54 12.33 -1.49 -5.57
N THR A 55 11.23 -1.61 -4.83
CA THR A 55 11.13 -2.49 -3.66
C THR A 55 11.24 -3.96 -4.05
N LEU A 56 10.53 -4.39 -5.09
CA LEU A 56 10.59 -5.78 -5.57
C LEU A 56 11.97 -6.16 -6.10
N ASP A 57 12.64 -5.27 -6.84
CA ASP A 57 14.02 -5.47 -7.30
C ASP A 57 14.99 -5.61 -6.13
N ASN A 58 14.88 -4.75 -5.13
CA ASN A 58 15.73 -4.81 -3.94
C ASN A 58 15.51 -6.11 -3.16
N LEU A 59 14.26 -6.59 -3.06
CA LEU A 59 13.95 -7.86 -2.40
C LEU A 59 14.50 -9.06 -3.17
N LEU A 60 14.37 -9.07 -4.51
CA LEU A 60 14.97 -10.13 -5.34
C LEU A 60 16.50 -10.15 -5.23
N LYS A 61 17.12 -8.97 -5.21
CA LYS A 61 18.57 -8.84 -5.02
C LYS A 61 19.01 -9.40 -3.67
N ARG A 62 18.34 -9.01 -2.58
CA ARG A 62 18.61 -9.54 -1.23
C ARG A 62 18.39 -11.04 -1.13
N ALA A 63 17.35 -11.57 -1.76
CA ALA A 63 17.09 -13.00 -1.79
C ALA A 63 18.22 -13.78 -2.49
N ASN A 64 18.72 -13.25 -3.61
CA ASN A 64 19.85 -13.83 -4.35
C ASN A 64 21.17 -13.71 -3.56
N GLU A 65 21.39 -12.62 -2.85
CA GLU A 65 22.53 -12.46 -1.95
C GLU A 65 22.48 -13.47 -0.80
N ALA A 66 21.31 -13.68 -0.18
CA ALA A 66 21.10 -14.70 0.84
C ALA A 66 21.30 -16.13 0.29
N GLU A 67 20.79 -16.43 -0.91
CA GLU A 67 21.01 -17.70 -1.60
C GLU A 67 22.51 -17.97 -1.80
N ARG A 68 23.27 -16.97 -2.25
CA ARG A 68 24.73 -17.07 -2.44
C ARG A 68 25.51 -17.19 -1.13
N ALA A 69 25.03 -16.55 -0.07
CA ALA A 69 25.61 -16.66 1.28
C ALA A 69 25.30 -18.00 1.95
N GLY A 70 24.47 -18.86 1.34
CA GLY A 70 24.01 -20.12 1.92
C GLY A 70 22.90 -19.96 2.96
N ASP A 71 22.38 -18.74 3.18
CA ASP A 71 21.22 -18.49 4.04
C ASP A 71 19.93 -18.84 3.27
N ARG A 72 19.69 -20.14 3.23
CA ARG A 72 18.55 -20.73 2.51
C ARG A 72 17.21 -20.28 3.09
N ALA A 73 17.12 -20.08 4.40
CA ALA A 73 15.88 -19.71 5.07
C ALA A 73 15.45 -18.29 4.68
N SER A 74 16.38 -17.32 4.75
CA SER A 74 16.11 -15.93 4.36
C SER A 74 15.79 -15.81 2.86
N ALA A 75 16.52 -16.55 2.01
CA ALA A 75 16.25 -16.58 0.58
C ALA A 75 14.84 -17.12 0.26
N ILE A 76 14.45 -18.26 0.86
CA ILE A 76 13.11 -18.85 0.67
C ILE A 76 12.02 -17.91 1.17
N ALA A 77 12.18 -17.31 2.36
CA ALA A 77 11.19 -16.39 2.92
C ALA A 77 10.98 -15.18 2.00
N THR A 78 12.08 -14.60 1.50
CA THR A 78 12.04 -13.42 0.64
C THR A 78 11.44 -13.75 -0.74
N TYR A 79 11.82 -14.86 -1.35
CA TYR A 79 11.22 -15.28 -2.61
C TYR A 79 9.73 -15.62 -2.48
N ARG A 80 9.29 -16.26 -1.39
CA ARG A 80 7.86 -16.51 -1.15
C ARG A 80 7.07 -15.21 -1.03
N PHE A 81 7.62 -14.22 -0.33
CA PHE A 81 6.99 -12.91 -0.25
C PHE A 81 6.83 -12.28 -1.64
N VAL A 82 7.90 -12.21 -2.44
CA VAL A 82 7.85 -11.64 -3.79
C VAL A 82 6.92 -12.44 -4.72
N ALA A 83 6.85 -13.76 -4.60
CA ALA A 83 5.92 -14.58 -5.36
C ALA A 83 4.45 -14.30 -5.00
N ALA A 84 4.14 -14.05 -3.72
CA ALA A 84 2.79 -13.71 -3.26
C ALA A 84 2.36 -12.31 -3.71
N VAL A 85 3.26 -11.32 -3.62
CA VAL A 85 2.94 -9.92 -3.98
C VAL A 85 3.12 -9.63 -5.48
N GLY A 86 3.94 -10.41 -6.20
CA GLY A 86 4.18 -10.31 -7.65
C GLY A 86 3.03 -10.82 -8.51
N THR A 87 1.81 -10.72 -8.01
CA THR A 87 0.56 -11.12 -8.67
C THR A 87 -0.03 -9.95 -9.48
N GLY A 88 -0.64 -10.24 -10.62
CA GLY A 88 -1.16 -9.23 -11.57
C GLY A 88 -0.25 -9.00 -12.79
N LYS A 89 -0.82 -8.51 -13.89
CA LYS A 89 -0.15 -8.45 -15.22
C LYS A 89 1.15 -7.64 -15.21
N GLU A 90 1.18 -6.56 -14.45
CA GLU A 90 2.33 -5.65 -14.35
C GLU A 90 3.48 -6.23 -13.50
N TRP A 91 3.16 -7.08 -12.53
CA TRP A 91 4.12 -7.61 -11.55
C TRP A 91 4.53 -9.07 -11.81
N ALA A 92 3.89 -9.70 -12.80
CA ALA A 92 4.14 -11.08 -13.21
C ALA A 92 5.64 -11.41 -13.44
N PRO A 93 6.49 -10.51 -14.00
CA PRO A 93 7.91 -10.79 -14.13
C PRO A 93 8.62 -11.02 -12.78
N TYR A 94 8.28 -10.25 -11.75
CA TYR A 94 8.86 -10.39 -10.41
C TYR A 94 8.39 -11.68 -9.74
N GLY A 95 7.10 -11.99 -9.84
CA GLY A 95 6.54 -13.26 -9.36
C GLY A 95 7.22 -14.47 -10.03
N ALA A 96 7.43 -14.41 -11.35
CA ALA A 96 8.12 -15.46 -12.10
C ALA A 96 9.60 -15.60 -11.69
N ALA A 97 10.31 -14.48 -11.48
CA ALA A 97 11.70 -14.50 -11.02
C ALA A 97 11.83 -15.10 -9.63
N ALA A 98 10.92 -14.77 -8.71
CA ALA A 98 10.89 -15.33 -7.36
C ALA A 98 10.58 -16.84 -7.37
N GLN A 99 9.63 -17.26 -8.20
CA GLN A 99 9.31 -18.68 -8.41
C GLN A 99 10.49 -19.46 -8.98
N ALA A 100 11.27 -18.86 -9.89
CA ALA A 100 12.51 -19.47 -10.37
C ALA A 100 13.55 -19.65 -9.23
N GLY A 101 13.67 -18.68 -8.32
CA GLY A 101 14.51 -18.80 -7.11
C GLY A 101 14.06 -19.93 -6.18
N LEU A 102 12.76 -20.01 -5.90
CA LEU A 102 12.19 -21.09 -5.07
C LEU A 102 12.45 -22.47 -5.67
N ARG A 103 12.32 -22.62 -6.99
CA ARG A 103 12.62 -23.87 -7.70
C ARG A 103 14.09 -24.29 -7.57
N ARG A 104 15.04 -23.35 -7.72
CA ARG A 104 16.47 -23.64 -7.50
C ARG A 104 16.75 -24.11 -6.08
N LEU A 105 16.05 -23.52 -5.11
CA LEU A 105 16.19 -23.87 -3.70
C LEU A 105 15.43 -25.15 -3.32
N GLY A 106 14.65 -25.76 -4.22
CA GLY A 106 13.83 -26.93 -3.93
C GLY A 106 12.63 -26.64 -3.02
N ALA A 107 12.26 -25.37 -2.85
CA ALA A 107 11.18 -24.92 -1.99
C ALA A 107 9.89 -24.76 -2.80
N ILE A 108 9.24 -25.86 -3.17
CA ILE A 108 7.97 -25.85 -3.90
C ILE A 108 6.85 -25.30 -3.00
N ASP A 109 5.96 -24.51 -3.58
CA ASP A 109 4.85 -23.81 -2.93
C ASP A 109 4.03 -24.72 -2.00
N THR A 110 4.09 -24.42 -0.71
CA THR A 110 3.03 -24.71 0.25
C THR A 110 2.32 -23.39 0.48
N ILE A 111 1.57 -22.90 -0.51
CA ILE A 111 0.61 -21.83 -0.28
C ILE A 111 -0.54 -22.46 0.50
N PRO A 112 -0.81 -22.08 1.77
CA PRO A 112 -2.00 -22.52 2.47
C PRO A 112 -3.22 -21.88 1.79
N GLY A 113 -4.03 -22.72 1.14
CA GLY A 113 -5.46 -22.56 0.86
C GLY A 113 -5.98 -21.20 0.38
N LEU A 114 -6.31 -21.13 -0.91
CA LEU A 114 -7.48 -20.35 -1.33
C LEU A 114 -8.72 -21.25 -1.09
N PRO A 115 -9.72 -20.85 -0.27
CA PRO A 115 -10.97 -21.59 -0.21
C PRO A 115 -11.64 -21.55 -1.59
N ARG A 116 -12.10 -22.71 -2.06
CA ARG A 116 -12.93 -22.84 -3.26
C ARG A 116 -14.29 -22.18 -3.07
#